data_AF-A0A519TKW4-F1
#
_entry.id   AF-A0A519TKW4-F1
#
_cell.length_a   1.000
_cell.length_b   1.000
_cell.length_c   1.000
_cell.angle_alpha   90.00
_cell.angle_beta   90.00
_cell.angle_gamma   90.00
#
_symmetry.space_group_name_H-M   'P 1'
#
loop_
_entity.id
_entity.type
_entity.pdbx_description
1 polymer ?
#
loop_
_entity_poly.entity_id
_entity_poly.type
_entity_poly.pdbx_seq_one_letter_code
_entity_poly.pdbx_strand_id
1 'polypeptide(L)'
;MIKKTPMKPIFCKLFFFFLLSAFSFTVNAQQSENAKPWVFWYWVKGAVSKEGITADLEAMKTNGIAGAYLMSIQGPDKTPVYSPPAVQLTPEWWKLVEFA
;
A
#
# COMPACT_ATOMS: atom_id res chain seq x y z
N MET A 1 6.07 8.92 -69.25
CA MET A 1 4.85 9.10 -68.45
C MET A 1 4.75 7.96 -67.43
N ILE A 2 5.00 8.24 -66.15
CA ILE A 2 4.97 7.21 -65.08
C ILE A 2 3.60 7.28 -64.39
N LYS A 3 2.78 6.23 -64.54
CA LYS A 3 1.47 6.14 -63.87
C LYS A 3 1.68 5.77 -62.40
N LYS A 4 1.45 6.73 -61.48
CA LYS A 4 1.30 6.44 -60.05
C LYS A 4 -0.07 5.81 -59.83
N THR A 5 -0.12 4.52 -59.56
CA THR A 5 -1.34 3.83 -59.16
C THR A 5 -1.75 4.26 -57.75
N PRO A 6 -3.04 4.55 -57.49
CA PRO A 6 -3.50 5.00 -56.18
C PRO A 6 -3.46 3.85 -55.16
N MET A 7 -2.97 4.16 -53.97
CA MET A 7 -2.87 3.24 -52.84
C MET A 7 -4.27 2.80 -52.39
N LYS A 8 -4.50 1.48 -52.30
CA LYS A 8 -5.80 0.89 -51.96
C LYS A 8 -6.19 1.23 -50.50
N PRO A 9 -7.46 1.57 -50.21
CA PRO A 9 -7.92 2.10 -48.92
C PRO A 9 -7.77 1.12 -47.73
N ILE A 10 -7.58 -0.17 -48.02
CA ILE A 10 -7.32 -1.22 -47.01
C ILE A 10 -5.96 -1.01 -46.34
N PHE A 11 -4.96 -0.52 -47.07
CA PHE A 11 -3.63 -0.27 -46.52
C PHE A 11 -3.64 0.90 -45.53
N CYS A 12 -4.43 1.96 -45.82
CA CYS A 12 -4.65 3.07 -44.89
C CYS A 12 -5.39 2.63 -43.61
N LYS A 13 -6.39 1.73 -43.72
CA LYS A 13 -7.15 1.27 -42.54
C LYS A 13 -6.30 0.43 -41.58
N LEU A 14 -5.45 -0.47 -42.09
CA LEU A 14 -4.52 -1.23 -41.25
C LEU A 14 -3.47 -0.33 -40.59
N PHE A 15 -2.95 0.65 -41.32
CA PHE A 15 -1.99 1.61 -40.76
C PHE A 15 -2.62 2.47 -39.64
N PHE A 16 -3.87 2.90 -39.82
CA PHE A 16 -4.59 3.67 -38.80
C PHE A 16 -4.91 2.85 -37.54
N PHE A 17 -5.24 1.56 -37.71
CA PHE A 17 -5.49 0.66 -36.57
C PHE A 17 -4.21 0.41 -35.76
N PHE A 18 -3.06 0.27 -36.44
CA PHE A 18 -1.75 0.14 -35.80
C PHE A 18 -1.30 1.42 -35.08
N LEU A 19 -1.67 2.59 -35.62
CA LEU A 19 -1.41 3.88 -34.98
C LEU A 19 -2.23 4.10 -33.70
N LEU A 20 -3.48 3.61 -33.67
CA LEU A 20 -4.33 3.68 -32.47
C LEU A 20 -3.85 2.76 -31.34
N SER A 21 -3.35 1.55 -31.65
CA SER A 21 -2.81 0.65 -30.63
C SER A 21 -1.50 1.16 -30.03
N ALA A 22 -0.69 1.88 -30.81
CA ALA A 22 0.59 2.44 -30.37
C ALA A 22 0.44 3.62 -29.38
N PHE A 23 -0.76 4.19 -29.22
CA PHE A 23 -1.02 5.36 -28.37
C PHE A 23 -1.65 5.03 -27.01
N SER A 24 -1.78 3.74 -26.66
CA SER A 24 -2.27 3.33 -25.34
C SER A 24 -1.15 3.41 -24.29
N PHE A 25 -0.64 4.60 -24.02
CA PHE A 25 0.18 4.85 -22.84
C PHE A 25 -0.75 5.17 -21.67
N THR A 26 -0.77 4.31 -20.66
CA THR A 26 -1.36 4.64 -19.36
C THR A 26 -0.51 5.74 -18.74
N VAL A 27 -1.04 6.96 -18.68
CA VAL A 27 -0.43 8.05 -17.89
C VAL A 27 -0.63 7.70 -16.42
N ASN A 28 0.39 7.12 -15.80
CA ASN A 28 0.43 7.01 -14.35
C ASN A 28 0.73 8.40 -13.78
N ALA A 29 -0.09 8.88 -12.86
CA ALA A 29 0.26 10.05 -12.07
C ALA A 29 1.61 9.80 -11.37
N GLN A 30 2.42 10.84 -11.20
CA GLN A 30 3.72 10.71 -10.53
C GLN A 30 3.50 10.20 -9.09
N GLN A 31 3.88 8.95 -8.84
CA GLN A 31 3.83 8.34 -7.52
C GLN A 31 4.90 9.02 -6.65
N SER A 32 4.48 9.99 -5.86
CA SER A 32 5.31 10.56 -4.80
C SER A 32 5.16 9.69 -3.56
N GLU A 33 6.27 9.22 -2.99
CA GLU A 33 6.25 8.55 -1.69
C GLU A 33 5.63 9.44 -0.59
N ASN A 34 5.78 10.76 -0.71
CA ASN A 34 5.21 11.73 0.23
C ASN A 34 3.69 11.92 0.09
N ALA A 35 3.06 11.39 -0.97
CA ALA A 35 1.62 11.48 -1.18
C ALA A 35 0.84 10.27 -0.65
N LYS A 36 1.55 9.25 -0.13
CA LYS A 36 0.91 8.05 0.42
C LYS A 36 0.21 8.36 1.75
N PRO A 37 -0.97 7.78 2.00
CA PRO A 37 -1.73 8.04 3.22
C PRO A 37 -1.04 7.45 4.46
N TRP A 38 -1.40 8.00 5.61
CA TRP A 38 -1.05 7.51 6.93
C TRP A 38 -2.31 7.08 7.68
N VAL A 39 -2.15 6.24 8.69
CA VAL A 39 -3.26 5.74 9.51
C VAL A 39 -3.04 6.00 10.99
N PHE A 40 -4.12 5.97 11.77
CA PHE A 40 -4.02 5.75 13.21
C PHE A 40 -3.97 4.25 13.47
N TRP A 41 -2.98 3.80 14.23
CA TRP A 41 -2.82 2.38 14.58
C TRP A 41 -2.96 2.21 16.08
N TYR A 42 -4.08 1.63 16.49
CA TYR A 42 -4.46 1.52 17.89
C TYR A 42 -4.11 0.15 18.46
N TRP A 43 -3.26 0.15 19.47
CA TRP A 43 -3.03 -1.00 20.33
C TRP A 43 -4.02 -0.96 21.49
N VAL A 44 -5.00 -1.84 21.46
CA VAL A 44 -6.15 -1.81 22.37
C VAL A 44 -5.92 -2.77 23.53
N LYS A 45 -6.10 -2.29 24.77
CA LYS A 45 -6.06 -3.08 26.01
C LYS A 45 -4.77 -3.90 26.21
N GLY A 46 -3.65 -3.42 25.71
CA GLY A 46 -2.35 -4.13 25.79
C GLY A 46 -2.35 -5.50 25.10
N ALA A 47 -3.31 -5.76 24.21
CA ALA A 47 -3.40 -7.01 23.45
C ALA A 47 -2.56 -6.90 22.17
N VAL A 48 -1.24 -7.04 22.31
CA VAL A 48 -0.28 -6.86 21.21
C VAL A 48 0.69 -8.04 21.15
N SER A 49 1.00 -8.53 19.95
CA SER A 49 2.01 -9.56 19.70
C SER A 49 2.92 -9.18 18.53
N LYS A 50 4.09 -9.79 18.46
CA LYS A 50 5.04 -9.56 17.35
C LYS A 50 4.47 -10.02 16.01
N GLU A 51 3.78 -11.16 16.00
CA GLU A 51 3.14 -11.72 14.81
C GLU A 51 2.07 -10.77 14.28
N GLY A 52 1.26 -10.17 15.18
CA GLY A 52 0.28 -9.15 14.82
C GLY A 52 0.92 -7.87 14.26
N ILE A 53 1.98 -7.39 14.90
CA ILE A 53 2.76 -6.23 14.43
C ILE A 53 3.29 -6.47 13.01
N THR A 54 3.92 -7.62 12.76
CA THR A 54 4.45 -7.96 11.44
C THR A 54 3.33 -8.00 10.40
N ALA A 55 2.23 -8.69 10.69
CA ALA A 55 1.10 -8.78 9.77
C ALA A 55 0.49 -7.41 9.45
N ASP A 56 0.34 -6.55 10.45
CA ASP A 56 -0.19 -5.20 10.28
C ASP A 56 0.72 -4.35 9.39
N LEU A 57 2.03 -4.33 9.65
CA LEU A 57 2.99 -3.53 8.88
C LEU A 57 3.18 -4.04 7.44
N GLU A 58 3.19 -5.35 7.24
CA GLU A 58 3.21 -5.96 5.89
C GLU A 58 1.94 -5.62 5.11
N ALA A 59 0.78 -5.64 5.78
CA ALA A 59 -0.48 -5.23 5.18
C ALA A 59 -0.49 -3.74 4.83
N MET A 60 0.01 -2.87 5.71
CA MET A 60 0.16 -1.44 5.43
C MET A 60 1.05 -1.21 4.21
N LYS A 61 2.21 -1.86 4.15
CA LYS A 61 3.14 -1.75 3.01
C LYS A 61 2.50 -2.21 1.70
N THR A 62 1.83 -3.37 1.71
CA THR A 62 1.17 -3.96 0.54
C THR A 62 0.05 -3.06 0.01
N ASN A 63 -0.67 -2.37 0.90
CA ASN A 63 -1.77 -1.48 0.55
C ASN A 63 -1.33 -0.03 0.30
N GLY A 64 -0.03 0.26 0.25
CA GLY A 64 0.49 1.59 -0.07
C GLY A 64 0.32 2.64 1.03
N ILE A 65 0.15 2.22 2.29
CA ILE A 65 0.18 3.09 3.47
C ILE A 65 1.65 3.35 3.83
N ALA A 66 2.01 4.63 4.02
CA ALA A 66 3.40 5.03 4.22
C ALA A 66 3.79 5.24 5.68
N GLY A 67 2.83 5.30 6.59
CA GLY A 67 3.13 5.44 8.02
C GLY A 67 1.90 5.32 8.89
N ALA A 68 2.16 5.28 10.20
CA ALA A 68 1.13 5.16 11.21
C ALA A 68 1.47 6.01 12.43
N TYR A 69 0.45 6.59 13.04
CA TYR A 69 0.52 7.12 14.40
C TYR A 69 0.12 6.01 15.38
N LEU A 70 1.12 5.46 16.07
CA LEU A 70 0.93 4.44 17.09
C LEU A 70 0.32 5.06 18.36
N MET A 71 -0.83 4.52 18.80
CA MET A 71 -1.48 4.94 20.04
C MET A 71 -1.95 3.74 20.84
N SER A 72 -1.66 3.71 22.15
CA SER A 72 -2.17 2.67 23.03
C SER A 72 -3.45 3.14 23.73
N ILE A 73 -4.52 2.34 23.65
CA ILE A 73 -5.86 2.67 24.15
C ILE A 73 -6.23 1.71 25.28
N GLN A 74 -6.42 2.24 26.49
CA GLN A 74 -6.82 1.51 27.72
C GLN A 74 -5.80 0.46 28.21
N GLY A 75 -5.96 0.01 29.45
CA GLY A 75 -5.21 -1.11 30.02
C GLY A 75 -5.86 -2.48 29.72
N PRO A 76 -5.19 -3.59 30.07
CA PRO A 76 -5.72 -4.94 29.85
C PRO A 76 -6.99 -5.23 30.66
N ASP A 77 -7.82 -6.13 30.12
CA ASP A 77 -8.94 -6.72 30.86
C ASP A 77 -8.43 -7.62 32.00
N LYS A 78 -9.33 -8.03 32.91
CA LYS A 78 -9.00 -8.96 34.03
C LYS A 78 -8.36 -10.26 33.53
N THR A 79 -8.75 -10.70 32.35
CA THR A 79 -8.17 -11.86 31.65
C THR A 79 -7.62 -11.35 30.32
N PRO A 80 -6.32 -11.05 30.24
CA PRO A 80 -5.73 -10.47 29.03
C PRO A 80 -5.63 -11.52 27.91
N VAL A 81 -5.67 -11.04 26.67
CA VAL A 81 -5.50 -11.89 25.47
C VAL A 81 -4.11 -12.52 25.43
N TYR A 82 -3.09 -11.77 25.86
CA TYR A 82 -1.70 -12.21 25.93
C TYR A 82 -1.18 -12.14 27.36
N SER A 83 -0.23 -13.01 27.70
CA SER A 83 0.43 -13.05 28.99
C SER A 83 1.96 -13.07 28.81
N PRO A 84 2.69 -12.03 29.26
CA PRO A 84 2.18 -10.79 29.86
C PRO A 84 1.49 -9.89 28.83
N PRO A 85 0.49 -9.08 29.25
CA PRO A 85 -0.05 -8.04 28.39
C PRO A 85 0.95 -6.89 28.20
N ALA A 86 0.87 -6.22 27.05
CA ALA A 86 1.70 -5.06 26.72
C ALA A 86 1.16 -3.79 27.42
N VAL A 87 1.29 -3.73 28.75
CA VAL A 87 0.88 -2.57 29.55
C VAL A 87 1.79 -1.38 29.22
N GLN A 88 1.19 -0.22 28.95
CA GLN A 88 1.92 0.97 28.52
C GLN A 88 3.10 1.31 29.46
N LEU A 89 4.22 1.74 28.87
CA LEU A 89 5.45 2.16 29.55
C LEU A 89 6.22 1.07 30.30
N THR A 90 5.74 -0.18 30.30
CA THR A 90 6.50 -1.32 30.84
C THR A 90 7.63 -1.73 29.89
N PRO A 91 8.66 -2.47 30.36
CA PRO A 91 9.70 -3.02 29.49
C PRO A 91 9.13 -3.90 28.37
N GLU A 92 8.07 -4.67 28.65
CA GLU A 92 7.39 -5.53 27.68
C GLU A 92 6.76 -4.71 26.56
N TRP A 93 6.11 -3.60 26.90
CA TRP A 93 5.54 -2.68 25.91
C TRP A 93 6.63 -1.99 25.09
N TRP A 94 7.69 -1.48 25.72
CA TRP A 94 8.80 -0.85 25.00
C TRP A 94 9.51 -1.82 24.04
N LYS A 95 9.66 -3.10 24.40
CA LYS A 95 10.18 -4.13 23.49
C LYS A 95 9.30 -4.32 22.25
N LEU A 96 7.99 -4.16 22.37
CA LEU A 96 7.08 -4.25 21.23
C LEU A 96 7.08 -2.97 20.40
N VAL A 97 7.20 -1.80 21.03
CA VAL A 97 7.37 -0.52 20.33
C VAL A 97 8.68 -0.47 19.55
N GLU A 98 9.77 -1.00 20.12
CA GLU A 98 11.06 -1.12 19.42
C GLU A 98 11.01 -2.12 18.25
N PHE A 99 10.15 -3.14 18.36
CA PHE A 99 9.98 -4.14 17.31
C PHE A 99 9.13 -3.64 16.13
N ALA A 100 8.17 -2.75 16.40
CA ALA A 100 7.28 -2.15 15.41
C ALA A 100 7.99 -1.05 14.59
#